data_AF-A0A951TGM6-F1
#
_entry.id   AF-A0A951TGM6-F1
#
_cell.length_a   1.000
_cell.length_b   1.000
_cell.length_c   1.000
_cell.angle_alpha   90.00
_cell.angle_beta   90.00
_cell.angle_gamma   90.00
#
_symmetry.space_group_name_H-M   'P 1'
#
loop_
_entity.id
_entity.type
_entity.pdbx_description
1 polymer ?
#
loop_
_entity_poly.entity_id
_entity_poly.type
_entity_poly.pdbx_seq_one_letter_code
_entity_poly.pdbx_strand_id
1 'polypeptide(L)'
;MIAILKNNWVSFLFFIGIIAIHYGIASINSHLYFGKELILAYTTLLFVEGIRIALFTSLKNKKLKIDFVQTFMVFTTIQLIACIAFTVFIKIKYSDLSKAILIQFVILFGITLIYQVFVIKRLSKELTQ
;
A
#
# COMPACT_ATOMS: atom_id res chain seq x y z
N MET A 1 13.73 -0.55 18.96
CA MET A 1 13.75 0.63 18.06
C MET A 1 14.38 0.33 16.70
N ILE A 2 15.57 -0.28 16.64
CA ILE A 2 16.33 -0.59 15.41
C ILE A 2 15.56 -1.47 14.40
N ALA A 3 14.82 -2.48 14.86
CA ALA A 3 14.04 -3.37 13.98
C ALA A 3 12.87 -2.67 13.26
N ILE A 4 12.25 -1.65 13.87
CA ILE A 4 11.13 -0.90 13.28
C ILE A 4 11.64 0.04 12.20
N LEU A 5 12.72 0.77 12.48
CA LEU A 5 13.41 1.58 11.48
C LEU A 5 13.82 0.72 10.29
N LYS A 6 14.42 -0.45 10.54
CA LYS A 6 14.79 -1.39 9.47
C LYS A 6 13.56 -1.84 8.66
N ASN A 7 12.46 -2.20 9.30
CA ASN A 7 11.25 -2.63 8.58
C ASN A 7 10.60 -1.48 7.79
N ASN A 8 10.60 -0.26 8.32
CA ASN A 8 10.06 0.92 7.63
C ASN A 8 10.94 1.32 6.43
N TRP A 9 12.26 1.20 6.55
CA TRP A 9 13.19 1.36 5.42
C TRP A 9 12.96 0.31 4.34
N VAL A 10 12.72 -0.94 4.73
CA VAL A 10 12.35 -2.00 3.77
C VAL A 10 11.03 -1.69 3.07
N SER A 11 10.02 -1.17 3.78
CA SER A 11 8.77 -0.69 3.15
C SER A 11 9.05 0.42 2.13
N PHE A 12 9.86 1.41 2.49
CA PHE A 12 10.20 2.50 1.59
C PHE A 12 10.94 2.03 0.33
N LEU A 13 11.95 1.16 0.50
CA LEU A 13 12.68 0.56 -0.61
C LEU A 13 11.79 -0.31 -1.50
N PHE A 14 10.82 -1.02 -0.92
CA PHE A 14 9.85 -1.80 -1.67
C PHE A 14 9.01 -0.91 -2.62
N PHE A 15 8.49 0.22 -2.13
CA PHE A 15 7.72 1.14 -2.97
C PHE A 15 8.59 1.84 -4.03
N ILE A 16 9.82 2.23 -3.70
CA ILE A 16 10.78 2.71 -4.70
C ILE A 16 11.02 1.66 -5.77
N GLY A 17 11.23 0.40 -5.37
CA GLY A 17 11.43 -0.72 -6.28
C GLY A 17 10.25 -0.92 -7.23
N ILE A 18 9.02 -0.87 -6.71
CA ILE A 18 7.80 -0.94 -7.55
C ILE A 18 7.77 0.20 -8.57
N ILE A 19 8.00 1.43 -8.13
CA ILE A 19 7.98 2.61 -9.00
C ILE A 19 9.07 2.48 -10.09
N ALA A 20 10.27 2.06 -9.72
CA ALA A 20 11.39 1.88 -10.64
C ALA A 20 11.14 0.77 -11.66
N ILE A 21 10.62 -0.39 -11.23
CA ILE A 21 10.25 -1.50 -12.14
C ILE A 21 9.19 -1.01 -13.12
N HIS A 22 8.18 -0.30 -12.62
CA HIS A 22 7.10 0.17 -13.46
C HIS A 22 7.56 1.23 -14.47
N TYR A 23 8.44 2.16 -14.05
CA TYR A 23 9.08 3.10 -14.95
C TYR A 23 9.95 2.41 -16.01
N GLY A 24 10.69 1.37 -15.62
CA GLY A 24 11.47 0.55 -16.56
C GLY A 24 10.59 -0.13 -17.61
N ILE A 25 9.48 -0.75 -17.20
CA ILE A 25 8.50 -1.36 -18.12
C ILE A 25 7.92 -0.31 -19.08
N ALA A 26 7.57 0.87 -18.56
CA ALA A 26 7.04 1.98 -19.35
C ALA A 26 8.05 2.49 -20.40
N SER A 27 9.34 2.50 -20.07
CA SER A 27 10.39 2.92 -21.02
C SER A 27 10.58 1.94 -22.18
N ILE A 28 10.28 0.65 -21.97
CA ILE A 28 10.41 -0.41 -23.00
C ILE A 28 9.12 -0.50 -23.83
N ASN A 29 7.96 -0.27 -23.21
CA ASN A 29 6.67 -0.34 -23.88
C ASN A 29 5.75 0.81 -23.44
N SER A 30 5.82 1.92 -24.19
CA SER A 30 5.06 3.14 -23.91
C SER A 30 3.55 2.99 -24.02
N HIS A 31 3.05 1.96 -24.73
CA HIS A 31 1.61 1.68 -24.82
C HIS A 31 1.02 1.12 -23.52
N LEU A 32 1.86 0.59 -22.62
CA LEU A 32 1.43 0.11 -21.29
C LEU A 32 1.39 1.23 -20.24
N TYR A 33 1.92 2.42 -20.56
CA TYR A 33 2.00 3.53 -19.62
C TYR A 33 0.76 4.43 -19.68
N PHE A 34 -0.01 4.46 -18.59
CA PHE A 34 -1.14 5.37 -18.42
C PHE A 34 -0.76 6.51 -17.47
N GLY A 35 0.03 7.45 -18.01
CA GLY A 35 0.09 8.86 -17.59
C GLY A 35 0.23 9.19 -16.10
N LYS A 36 -0.24 10.40 -15.75
CA LYS A 36 -0.16 10.98 -14.39
C LYS A 36 -1.11 10.29 -13.41
N GLU A 37 -2.07 9.52 -13.92
CA GLU A 37 -3.09 8.79 -13.18
C GLU A 37 -2.46 7.68 -12.34
N LEU A 38 -1.35 7.12 -12.81
CA LEU A 38 -0.61 6.10 -12.06
C LEU A 38 0.10 6.65 -10.82
N ILE A 39 0.47 7.93 -10.84
CA ILE A 39 1.04 8.61 -9.67
C ILE A 39 0.01 8.59 -8.54
N LEU A 40 -1.28 8.73 -8.86
CA LEU A 40 -2.34 8.63 -7.88
C LEU A 40 -2.41 7.23 -7.26
N ALA A 41 -2.29 6.17 -8.07
CA ALA A 41 -2.25 4.80 -7.56
C ALA A 41 -1.10 4.59 -6.56
N TYR A 42 0.12 5.01 -6.90
CA TYR A 42 1.26 4.93 -5.96
C TYR A 42 1.05 5.76 -4.71
N THR A 43 0.49 6.96 -4.85
CA THR A 43 0.21 7.85 -3.73
C THR A 43 -0.79 7.21 -2.77
N THR A 44 -1.87 6.60 -3.30
CA THR A 44 -2.84 5.86 -2.50
C THR A 44 -2.18 4.70 -1.75
N LEU A 45 -1.35 3.90 -2.42
CA LEU A 45 -0.67 2.76 -1.78
C LEU A 45 0.32 3.21 -0.70
N LEU A 46 1.10 4.27 -0.96
CA LEU A 46 2.01 4.86 0.01
C LEU A 46 1.27 5.43 1.23
N PHE A 47 0.11 6.06 1.01
CA PHE A 47 -0.71 6.57 2.10
C PHE A 47 -1.24 5.44 2.99
N VAL A 48 -1.77 4.37 2.37
CA VAL A 48 -2.21 3.17 3.10
C VAL A 48 -1.05 2.56 3.89
N GLU A 49 0.16 2.48 3.31
CA GLU A 49 1.34 1.98 4.02
C GLU A 49 1.74 2.90 5.19
N GLY A 50 1.67 4.21 5.02
CA GLY A 50 1.89 5.18 6.10
C GLY A 50 0.95 4.95 7.28
N ILE A 51 -0.33 4.70 6.99
CA ILE A 51 -1.33 4.35 8.01
C ILE A 51 -0.98 3.03 8.70
N ARG A 52 -0.56 2.00 7.95
CA ARG A 52 -0.09 0.73 8.53
C ARG A 52 1.04 0.99 9.52
N ILE A 53 2.08 1.72 9.10
CA ILE A 53 3.23 2.04 9.95
C ILE A 53 2.78 2.78 11.21
N ALA A 54 1.91 3.79 11.07
CA ALA A 54 1.41 4.58 12.19
C ALA A 54 0.62 3.72 13.20
N LEU A 55 -0.33 2.90 12.72
CA LEU A 55 -1.15 2.04 13.55
C LEU A 55 -0.32 1.01 14.32
N PHE A 56 0.50 0.23 13.61
CA PHE A 56 1.27 -0.85 14.24
C PHE A 56 2.43 -0.35 15.10
N THR A 57 3.00 0.83 14.81
CA THR A 57 3.96 1.47 15.70
C THR A 57 3.28 1.98 16.97
N SER A 58 2.07 2.54 16.85
CA SER A 58 1.30 3.01 18.01
C SER A 58 0.84 1.85 18.90
N LEU A 59 0.43 0.74 18.29
CA LEU A 59 0.12 -0.51 19.00
C LEU A 59 1.35 -1.02 19.78
N LYS A 60 2.50 -1.13 19.12
CA LYS A 60 3.75 -1.60 19.75
C LYS A 60 4.20 -0.72 20.92
N ASN A 61 4.02 0.59 20.80
CA ASN A 61 4.34 1.56 21.85
C ASN A 61 3.26 1.66 22.94
N LYS A 62 2.27 0.75 22.95
CA LYS A 62 1.14 0.73 23.90
C LYS A 62 0.35 2.05 23.96
N LYS A 63 0.37 2.84 22.88
CA LYS A 63 -0.41 4.08 22.76
C LYS A 63 -1.88 3.80 22.39
N LEU A 64 -2.14 2.64 21.81
CA LEU A 64 -3.48 2.16 21.48
C LEU A 64 -3.96 1.18 22.55
N LYS A 65 -5.20 1.33 22.99
CA LYS A 65 -5.89 0.43 23.94
C LYS A 65 -6.70 -0.66 23.21
N ILE A 66 -6.22 -1.11 22.06
CA ILE A 66 -6.85 -2.16 21.25
C ILE A 66 -5.83 -3.26 20.99
N ASP A 67 -6.30 -4.47 20.75
CA ASP A 67 -5.42 -5.61 20.46
C ASP A 67 -4.93 -5.62 18.99
N PHE A 68 -4.08 -6.60 18.69
CA PHE A 68 -3.53 -6.78 17.35
C PHE A 68 -4.61 -7.05 16.29
N VAL A 69 -5.61 -7.88 16.61
CA VAL A 69 -6.67 -8.28 15.68
C VAL A 69 -7.54 -7.07 15.36
N GLN A 70 -7.92 -6.29 16.37
CA GLN A 70 -8.65 -5.03 16.22
C GLN A 70 -7.86 -4.02 15.38
N THR A 71 -6.56 -3.87 15.64
CA THR A 71 -5.69 -2.97 14.85
C THR A 71 -5.60 -3.42 13.39
N PHE A 72 -5.50 -4.73 13.14
CA PHE A 72 -5.50 -5.29 11.80
C PHE A 72 -6.83 -5.07 11.07
N MET A 73 -7.97 -5.25 11.75
CA MET A 73 -9.29 -4.95 11.18
C MET A 73 -9.43 -3.47 10.81
N VAL A 74 -9.01 -2.55 11.70
CA VAL A 74 -9.01 -1.11 11.40
C VAL A 74 -8.17 -0.80 10.17
N PHE A 75 -6.97 -1.38 10.08
CA PHE A 75 -6.09 -1.20 8.95
C PHE A 75 -6.72 -1.69 7.63
N THR A 76 -7.27 -2.91 7.60
CA THR A 76 -7.87 -3.46 6.39
C THR A 76 -9.15 -2.74 5.98
N THR A 77 -9.95 -2.25 6.93
CA THR A 77 -11.09 -1.37 6.64
C THR A 77 -10.65 -0.08 5.98
N ILE A 78 -9.62 0.60 6.50
CA ILE A 78 -9.08 1.83 5.89
C ILE A 78 -8.56 1.53 4.48
N GLN A 79 -7.85 0.42 4.30
CA GLN A 79 -7.35 -0.02 3.01
C GLN A 79 -8.48 -0.26 2.00
N LEU A 80 -9.57 -0.91 2.41
CA LEU A 80 -10.75 -1.10 1.58
C LEU A 80 -11.38 0.24 1.18
N ILE A 81 -11.56 1.15 2.13
CA ILE A 81 -12.11 2.50 1.86
C ILE A 81 -11.24 3.25 0.85
N ALA A 82 -9.91 3.17 0.99
CA ALA A 82 -8.98 3.79 0.05
C ALA A 82 -9.13 3.22 -1.37
N CYS A 83 -9.28 1.89 -1.51
CA CYS A 83 -9.51 1.25 -2.81
C CYS A 83 -10.85 1.66 -3.44
N ILE A 84 -11.90 1.77 -2.64
CA ILE A 84 -13.22 2.24 -3.11
C ILE A 84 -13.12 3.70 -3.55
N ALA A 85 -12.51 4.57 -2.74
CA ALA A 85 -12.33 5.98 -3.07
C ALA A 85 -11.52 6.18 -4.35
N PHE A 86 -10.40 5.45 -4.50
CA PHE A 86 -9.60 5.44 -5.72
C PHE A 86 -10.45 5.00 -6.93
N THR A 87 -11.18 3.89 -6.79
CA THR A 87 -12.00 3.34 -7.88
C THR A 87 -13.06 4.33 -8.36
N VAL A 88 -13.79 4.93 -7.42
CA VAL A 88 -14.81 5.94 -7.71
C VAL A 88 -14.20 7.17 -8.37
N PHE A 89 -13.08 7.68 -7.84
CA PHE A 89 -12.39 8.84 -8.41
C PHE A 89 -11.95 8.58 -9.85
N ILE A 90 -11.32 7.43 -10.12
CA ILE A 90 -10.88 7.05 -11.46
C ILE A 90 -12.06 6.90 -12.42
N LYS A 91 -13.17 6.31 -11.95
CA LYS A 91 -14.36 6.14 -12.79
C LYS A 91 -15.00 7.48 -13.19
N ILE A 92 -14.99 8.46 -12.28
CA ILE A 92 -15.59 9.78 -12.50
C ILE A 92 -14.67 10.67 -13.35
N LYS A 93 -13.36 10.72 -13.06
CA LYS A 93 -12.43 11.65 -13.70
C LYS A 93 -11.79 11.13 -14.98
N TYR A 94 -11.67 9.81 -15.14
CA TYR A 94 -10.97 9.17 -16.24
C TYR A 94 -11.84 8.05 -16.85
N SER A 95 -13.09 8.35 -17.20
CA SER A 95 -14.08 7.37 -17.68
C SER A 95 -13.53 6.44 -18.77
N ASP A 96 -12.83 7.02 -19.75
CA ASP A 96 -12.37 6.35 -20.96
C ASP A 96 -11.17 5.43 -20.69
N LEU A 97 -10.33 5.80 -19.71
CA LEU A 97 -9.13 5.07 -19.32
C LEU A 97 -9.33 4.21 -18.06
N SER A 98 -10.50 4.32 -17.43
CA SER A 98 -10.80 3.75 -16.11
C SER A 98 -10.49 2.27 -16.03
N LYS A 99 -10.83 1.49 -17.06
CA LYS A 99 -10.60 0.05 -17.08
C LYS A 99 -9.11 -0.31 -17.00
N ALA A 100 -8.27 0.37 -17.78
CA ALA A 100 -6.84 0.12 -17.80
C ALA A 100 -6.17 0.52 -16.48
N ILE A 101 -6.50 1.71 -15.97
CA ILE A 101 -5.97 2.22 -14.70
C ILE A 101 -6.34 1.29 -13.54
N LEU A 102 -7.60 0.82 -13.49
CA LEU A 102 -8.06 -0.09 -12.43
C LEU A 102 -7.38 -1.45 -12.48
N ILE A 103 -7.13 -2.01 -13.66
CA ILE A 103 -6.37 -3.27 -13.79
C ILE A 103 -4.96 -3.11 -13.22
N GLN A 104 -4.27 -2.02 -13.58
CA GLN A 104 -2.92 -1.76 -13.07
C GLN A 104 -2.93 -1.52 -11.57
N PHE A 105 -3.91 -0.77 -11.05
CA PHE A 105 -4.09 -0.59 -9.62
C PHE A 105 -4.31 -1.93 -8.89
N VAL A 106 -5.14 -2.82 -9.41
CA VAL A 106 -5.36 -4.15 -8.82
C VAL A 106 -4.07 -4.96 -8.76
N ILE A 107 -3.25 -4.94 -9.82
CA ILE A 107 -1.96 -5.64 -9.85
C ILE A 107 -1.01 -5.04 -8.80
N LEU A 108 -0.84 -3.72 -8.79
CA LEU A 108 0.01 -3.02 -7.83
C LEU A 108 -0.45 -3.23 -6.39
N PHE A 109 -1.75 -3.18 -6.15
CA PHE A 109 -2.37 -3.44 -4.86
C PHE A 109 -2.18 -4.89 -4.42
N GLY A 110 -2.31 -5.87 -5.34
CA GLY A 110 -2.06 -7.28 -5.06
C GLY A 110 -0.61 -7.55 -4.64
N ILE A 111 0.36 -6.97 -5.36
CA ILE A 111 1.78 -7.05 -4.99
C ILE A 111 2.02 -6.42 -3.61
N THR A 112 1.40 -5.26 -3.36
CA THR A 112 1.47 -4.57 -2.07
C THR A 112 0.85 -5.39 -0.94
N LEU A 113 -0.29 -6.05 -1.18
CA LEU A 113 -0.96 -6.92 -0.21
C LEU A 113 -0.07 -8.10 0.20
N ILE A 114 0.55 -8.79 -0.77
CA ILE A 114 1.44 -9.91 -0.48
C ILE A 114 2.59 -9.46 0.43
N TYR A 115 3.19 -8.32 0.10
CA TYR A 115 4.23 -7.71 0.93
C TYR A 115 3.73 -7.36 2.33
N GLN A 116 2.58 -6.69 2.43
CA GLN A 116 2.00 -6.29 3.72
C GLN A 116 1.65 -7.48 4.60
N VAL A 117 1.12 -8.57 4.04
CA VAL A 117 0.86 -9.82 4.77
C VAL A 117 2.14 -10.39 5.37
N PHE A 118 3.24 -10.39 4.61
CA PHE A 118 4.54 -10.83 5.13
C PHE A 118 5.02 -9.97 6.30
N VAL A 119 4.93 -8.64 6.16
CA VAL A 119 5.33 -7.70 7.22
C VAL A 119 4.46 -7.85 8.47
N ILE A 120 3.13 -7.95 8.30
CA ILE A 120 2.18 -8.09 9.40
C ILE A 120 2.36 -9.43 10.12
N LYS A 121 2.59 -10.52 9.39
CA LYS A 121 2.90 -11.83 9.99
C LYS A 121 4.14 -11.78 10.88
N ARG A 122 5.17 -11.03 10.46
CA ARG A 122 6.37 -10.82 11.27
C ARG A 122 6.07 -9.96 12.49
N LEU A 123 5.34 -8.86 12.33
CA LEU A 123 4.94 -7.97 13.45
C LEU A 123 4.10 -8.70 14.49
N SER A 124 3.19 -9.59 14.06
CA SER A 124 2.37 -10.41 14.95
C SER A 124 3.25 -11.21 15.91
N LYS A 125 4.26 -11.92 15.40
CA LYS A 125 5.21 -12.70 16.21
C LYS A 125 5.96 -11.84 17.24
N GLU A 126 6.38 -10.63 16.83
CA GLU A 126 7.09 -9.69 17.71
C GLU A 126 6.19 -9.08 18.80
N LEU A 127 4.87 -9.07 18.63
CA LEU A 127 3.91 -8.49 19.57
C LEU A 127 3.31 -9.53 20.54
N THR A 128 3.41 -10.81 20.19
CA THR A 128 2.94 -11.93 21.02
C THR A 128 4.04 -12.57 21.89
N GLN A 129 5.30 -12.17 21.71
CA GLN A 129 6.46 -12.56 22.52
C GLN A 129 6.81 -11.45 23.50
#